data_AF-K9S4L0-F1
#
_entry.id   AF-K9S4L0-F1
#
_cell.length_a   1.000
_cell.length_b   1.000
_cell.length_c   1.000
_cell.angle_alpha   90.00
_cell.angle_beta   90.00
_cell.angle_gamma   90.00
#
_symmetry.space_group_name_H-M   'P 1'
#
loop_
_entity.id
_entity.type
_entity.pdbx_description
1 polymer ?
#
loop_
_entity_poly.entity_id
_entity_poly.type
_entity_poly.pdbx_seq_one_letter_code
_entity_poly.pdbx_strand_id
1 'polypeptide(L)'
;MPKLTPDQRNYLYLTEAARVGIHKPILAALYQAQGRPNLADGETGLGVAPANRIPLSQVDSFSEQVQFAANTVRSITDRLSRDGWSPADIWDVTQGRYSDRFLSAVAAGYAPPAQDTSAARLEVCNAQTLIQAYLQDLDIDYRAESLPQNLAYLDKALLTLIERLPRYYASLGHQREAMVEGVRVWRQLDTRTTAIASLNAPLPPGATLATVDDSYLDKPLIEFMQRLSFNFSGLPHQREGLLRLTQLWRQLDSREAAIASLAKDTSGETGLRIVDPALIAFVQRVPSFYQGVGEQRHAITEGYRIWNKLDSRTTTLTTLGVNPALFSGGLDRDALATAAAQLDRALLEFLRRVPTTYQEDDQEREALIRLVQLWRKLPSREATIQSLFEDVRRMEQARRDAIEIPKPQPMTLPSRPSVWTPDNIQLYASIIPNGSFSWAEATHGGTRMPPDQYTVDAIVRIANLAQQARDRIGRPFHVTSWYRPPEINARVGGASESRHIVGDAIDFYCDGLTGDQIYWALDPWWPGGLGRYIQYPYLGHLDARSYRARWTN
;
A
#
# COMPACT_ATOMS: atom_id res chain seq x y z
N MET A 1 -26.39 13.40 -15.41
CA MET A 1 -25.46 12.88 -14.39
C MET A 1 -24.43 13.96 -14.13
N PRO A 2 -23.95 14.16 -12.89
CA PRO A 2 -22.89 15.11 -12.62
C PRO A 2 -21.57 14.62 -13.23
N LYS A 3 -20.78 15.56 -13.72
CA LYS A 3 -19.47 15.29 -14.33
C LYS A 3 -18.46 14.94 -13.25
N LEU A 4 -17.54 14.02 -13.57
CA LEU A 4 -16.40 13.68 -12.75
C LEU A 4 -15.57 14.93 -12.44
N THR A 5 -15.05 15.01 -11.23
CA THR A 5 -14.10 16.04 -10.81
C THR A 5 -12.73 15.80 -11.45
N PRO A 6 -11.86 16.81 -11.56
CA PRO A 6 -10.47 16.62 -12.01
C PRO A 6 -9.72 15.52 -11.24
N ASP A 7 -9.90 15.44 -9.92
CA ASP A 7 -9.21 14.46 -9.07
C ASP A 7 -9.72 13.02 -9.31
N GLN A 8 -11.03 12.85 -9.54
CA GLN A 8 -11.59 11.55 -9.90
C GLN A 8 -11.07 11.09 -11.28
N ARG A 9 -10.97 11.99 -12.25
CA ARG A 9 -10.34 11.68 -13.55
C ARG A 9 -8.87 11.32 -13.39
N ASN A 10 -8.11 12.09 -12.60
CA ASN A 10 -6.70 11.81 -12.33
C ASN A 10 -6.50 10.42 -11.70
N TYR A 11 -7.38 10.01 -10.78
CA TYR A 11 -7.30 8.67 -10.20
C TYR A 11 -7.50 7.55 -11.23
N LEU A 12 -8.44 7.72 -12.17
CA LEU A 12 -8.63 6.75 -13.26
C LEU A 12 -7.38 6.70 -14.15
N TYR A 13 -6.77 7.86 -14.47
CA TYR A 13 -5.52 7.91 -15.22
C TYR A 13 -4.39 7.16 -14.52
N LEU A 14 -4.19 7.39 -13.22
CA LEU A 14 -3.15 6.72 -12.41
C LEU A 14 -3.36 5.20 -12.38
N THR A 15 -4.59 4.77 -12.20
CA THR A 15 -4.95 3.35 -12.11
C THR A 15 -4.63 2.63 -13.42
N GLU A 16 -5.08 3.18 -14.54
CA GLU A 16 -4.88 2.57 -15.86
C GLU A 16 -3.44 2.72 -16.37
N ALA A 17 -2.76 3.82 -16.05
CA ALA A 17 -1.35 3.99 -16.36
C ALA A 17 -0.47 2.96 -15.64
N ALA A 18 -0.69 2.75 -14.34
CA ALA A 18 0.00 1.72 -13.57
C ALA A 18 -0.36 0.29 -14.00
N ARG A 19 -1.60 0.06 -14.45
CA ARG A 19 -2.01 -1.21 -15.03
C ARG A 19 -1.24 -1.47 -16.33
N VAL A 20 -1.17 -0.52 -17.25
CA VAL A 20 -0.59 -0.79 -18.57
C VAL A 20 0.93 -0.67 -18.59
N GLY A 21 1.52 0.12 -17.68
CA GLY A 21 2.95 0.46 -17.71
C GLY A 21 3.24 1.63 -18.65
N ILE A 22 2.42 2.68 -18.58
CA ILE A 22 2.63 3.91 -19.34
C ILE A 22 2.75 5.10 -18.39
N HIS A 23 3.35 6.20 -18.86
CA HIS A 23 3.46 7.39 -18.03
C HIS A 23 2.13 8.15 -18.02
N LYS A 24 1.50 8.25 -16.84
CA LYS A 24 0.15 8.81 -16.61
C LYS A 24 -0.18 10.09 -17.38
N PRO A 25 0.72 11.09 -17.49
CA PRO A 25 0.37 12.36 -18.13
C PRO A 25 -0.14 12.25 -19.57
N ILE A 26 0.14 11.14 -20.29
CA ILE A 26 -0.41 10.94 -21.64
C ILE A 26 -1.94 10.80 -21.65
N LEU A 27 -2.55 10.23 -20.61
CA LEU A 27 -4.00 10.03 -20.54
C LEU A 27 -4.72 11.36 -20.25
N ALA A 28 -4.18 12.15 -19.31
CA ALA A 28 -4.64 13.50 -19.05
C ALA A 28 -4.52 14.39 -20.31
N ALA A 29 -3.39 14.28 -21.01
CA ALA A 29 -3.15 15.01 -22.25
C ALA A 29 -4.12 14.63 -23.37
N LEU A 30 -4.38 13.33 -23.56
CA LEU A 30 -5.34 12.84 -24.55
C LEU A 30 -6.75 13.37 -24.27
N TYR A 31 -7.19 13.37 -23.01
CA TYR A 31 -8.47 13.95 -22.61
C TYR A 31 -8.56 15.43 -23.00
N GLN A 32 -7.55 16.24 -22.65
CA GLN A 32 -7.53 17.67 -22.96
C GLN A 32 -7.45 17.94 -24.48
N ALA A 33 -6.64 17.18 -25.21
CA ALA A 33 -6.43 17.39 -26.65
C ALA A 33 -7.59 16.90 -27.52
N GLN A 34 -8.39 15.94 -27.03
CA GLN A 34 -9.51 15.35 -27.77
C GLN A 34 -10.85 15.92 -27.34
N GLY A 35 -11.17 15.86 -26.04
CA GLY A 35 -12.46 16.28 -25.49
C GLY A 35 -13.68 15.62 -26.16
N ARG A 36 -13.54 14.39 -26.67
CA ARG A 36 -14.55 13.68 -27.48
C ARG A 36 -14.30 12.16 -27.49
N PRO A 37 -15.28 11.31 -27.81
CA PRO A 37 -16.70 11.62 -28.10
C PRO A 37 -17.46 12.09 -26.86
N ASN A 38 -18.70 12.54 -27.03
CA ASN A 38 -19.62 12.64 -25.89
C ASN A 38 -20.04 11.22 -25.48
N LEU A 39 -20.03 10.94 -24.19
CA LEU A 39 -20.21 9.60 -23.63
C LEU A 39 -21.59 9.45 -22.97
N ALA A 40 -22.05 8.22 -22.80
CA ALA A 40 -23.35 7.91 -22.19
C ALA A 40 -23.46 8.36 -20.72
N ASP A 41 -22.34 8.43 -20.00
CA ASP A 41 -22.26 8.92 -18.63
C ASP A 41 -22.23 10.46 -18.51
N GLY A 42 -22.28 11.19 -19.64
CA GLY A 42 -22.28 12.65 -19.69
C GLY A 42 -20.88 13.29 -19.68
N GLU A 43 -19.83 12.46 -19.70
CA GLU A 43 -18.45 12.89 -19.87
C GLU A 43 -18.07 13.07 -21.36
N THR A 44 -16.87 13.58 -21.59
CA THR A 44 -16.20 13.55 -22.89
C THR A 44 -15.03 12.57 -22.86
N GLY A 45 -14.78 11.89 -23.98
CA GLY A 45 -13.75 10.86 -24.09
C GLY A 45 -12.33 11.36 -24.38
N LEU A 46 -11.42 10.39 -24.50
CA LEU A 46 -10.00 10.54 -24.80
C LEU A 46 -9.70 10.32 -26.29
N GLY A 47 -10.70 10.48 -27.16
CA GLY A 47 -10.59 10.23 -28.60
C GLY A 47 -10.52 8.74 -28.96
N VAL A 48 -11.03 7.86 -28.10
CA VAL A 48 -11.05 6.42 -28.37
C VAL A 48 -12.33 6.02 -29.08
N ALA A 49 -12.22 5.18 -30.10
CA ALA A 49 -13.34 4.65 -30.87
C ALA A 49 -13.24 3.11 -31.03
N PRO A 50 -14.36 2.42 -31.30
CA PRO A 50 -14.38 0.98 -31.52
C PRO A 50 -13.36 0.50 -32.55
N ALA A 51 -12.71 -0.63 -32.25
CA ALA A 51 -11.84 -1.32 -33.20
C ALA A 51 -11.84 -2.83 -32.94
N ASN A 52 -11.64 -3.60 -33.99
CA ASN A 52 -11.54 -5.06 -33.92
C ASN A 52 -12.73 -5.69 -33.18
N ARG A 53 -12.52 -6.23 -31.97
CA ARG A 53 -13.55 -6.89 -31.15
C ARG A 53 -14.14 -5.98 -30.06
N ILE A 54 -13.76 -4.72 -30.01
CA ILE A 54 -14.19 -3.76 -28.99
C ILE A 54 -15.43 -3.04 -29.54
N PRO A 55 -16.64 -3.30 -29.02
CA PRO A 55 -17.85 -2.61 -29.44
C PRO A 55 -17.93 -1.20 -28.86
N LEU A 56 -18.84 -0.37 -29.39
CA LEU A 56 -19.12 0.99 -28.87
C LEU A 56 -19.42 0.98 -27.37
N SER A 57 -20.21 0.02 -26.90
CA SER A 57 -20.59 -0.10 -25.50
C SER A 57 -19.43 -0.36 -24.54
N GLN A 58 -18.22 -0.64 -25.04
CA GLN A 58 -17.00 -0.81 -24.23
C GLN A 58 -16.06 0.41 -24.34
N VAL A 59 -16.49 1.49 -24.97
CA VAL A 59 -15.75 2.76 -25.06
C VAL A 59 -16.70 3.94 -24.86
N ASP A 60 -17.85 3.74 -24.23
CA ASP A 60 -18.94 4.74 -24.12
C ASP A 60 -19.10 5.30 -22.69
N SER A 61 -18.17 4.97 -21.81
CA SER A 61 -17.99 5.61 -20.51
C SER A 61 -16.58 6.16 -20.37
N PHE A 62 -16.39 7.11 -19.45
CA PHE A 62 -15.09 7.74 -19.24
C PHE A 62 -14.04 6.74 -18.74
N SER A 63 -14.43 5.84 -17.82
CA SER A 63 -13.55 4.77 -17.33
C SER A 63 -13.05 3.86 -18.47
N GLU A 64 -13.95 3.50 -19.39
CA GLU A 64 -13.62 2.69 -20.55
C GLU A 64 -12.72 3.45 -21.55
N GLN A 65 -13.00 4.72 -21.79
CA GLN A 65 -12.14 5.58 -22.61
C GLN A 65 -10.71 5.64 -22.07
N VAL A 66 -10.54 5.76 -20.74
CA VAL A 66 -9.21 5.77 -20.10
C VAL A 66 -8.54 4.40 -20.24
N GLN A 67 -9.25 3.31 -19.94
CA GLN A 67 -8.74 1.94 -20.04
C GLN A 67 -8.22 1.62 -21.45
N PHE A 68 -9.02 1.91 -22.47
CA PHE A 68 -8.67 1.61 -23.85
C PHE A 68 -7.65 2.60 -24.42
N ALA A 69 -7.66 3.88 -24.01
CA ALA A 69 -6.59 4.81 -24.35
C ALA A 69 -5.23 4.30 -23.84
N ALA A 70 -5.18 3.80 -22.60
CA ALA A 70 -3.96 3.25 -22.04
C ALA A 70 -3.45 2.04 -22.84
N ASN A 71 -4.32 1.07 -23.14
CA ASN A 71 -3.98 -0.08 -23.98
C ASN A 71 -3.50 0.35 -25.38
N THR A 72 -4.14 1.36 -25.97
CA THR A 72 -3.77 1.87 -27.29
C THR A 72 -2.41 2.56 -27.29
N VAL A 73 -2.06 3.35 -26.26
CA VAL A 73 -0.72 3.95 -26.12
C VAL A 73 0.37 2.86 -26.03
N ARG A 74 0.09 1.76 -25.33
CA ARG A 74 0.98 0.58 -25.31
C ARG A 74 1.12 -0.05 -26.70
N SER A 75 0.02 -0.28 -27.40
CA SER A 75 0.02 -0.82 -28.77
C SER A 75 0.80 0.06 -29.76
N ILE A 76 0.67 1.39 -29.64
CA ILE A 76 1.48 2.35 -30.41
C ILE A 76 2.97 2.16 -30.10
N THR A 77 3.33 2.08 -28.81
CA THR A 77 4.72 1.87 -28.38
C THR A 77 5.31 0.60 -28.99
N ASP A 78 4.60 -0.54 -28.87
CA ASP A 78 5.04 -1.83 -29.41
C ASP A 78 5.18 -1.80 -30.93
N ARG A 79 4.25 -1.14 -31.63
CA ARG A 79 4.33 -0.99 -33.08
C ARG A 79 5.53 -0.14 -33.49
N LEU A 80 5.72 1.03 -32.89
CA LEU A 80 6.84 1.90 -33.22
C LEU A 80 8.20 1.22 -32.95
N SER A 81 8.31 0.47 -31.85
CA SER A 81 9.52 -0.34 -31.59
C SER A 81 9.74 -1.42 -32.66
N ARG A 82 8.69 -2.11 -33.13
CA ARG A 82 8.81 -3.05 -34.27
C ARG A 82 9.16 -2.35 -35.58
N ASP A 83 8.68 -1.13 -35.77
CA ASP A 83 8.97 -0.29 -36.94
C ASP A 83 10.38 0.37 -36.86
N GLY A 84 11.20 -0.02 -35.87
CA GLY A 84 12.61 0.36 -35.78
C GLY A 84 12.90 1.61 -34.96
N TRP A 85 11.92 2.15 -34.22
CA TRP A 85 12.17 3.27 -33.32
C TRP A 85 13.08 2.85 -32.17
N SER A 86 14.09 3.66 -31.90
CA SER A 86 14.97 3.45 -30.75
C SER A 86 14.26 3.83 -29.45
N PRO A 87 14.71 3.32 -28.29
CA PRO A 87 14.17 3.75 -26.99
C PRO A 87 14.22 5.27 -26.77
N ALA A 88 15.25 5.96 -27.29
CA ALA A 88 15.38 7.41 -27.20
C ALA A 88 14.38 8.17 -28.09
N ASP A 89 13.88 7.55 -29.17
CA ASP A 89 12.79 8.12 -29.97
C ASP A 89 11.46 8.08 -29.21
N ILE A 90 11.32 7.19 -28.24
CA ILE A 90 10.11 7.01 -27.44
C ILE A 90 10.19 7.81 -26.13
N TRP A 91 11.34 7.81 -25.46
CA TRP A 91 11.52 8.32 -24.12
C TRP A 91 12.74 9.22 -23.98
N ASP A 92 12.54 10.41 -23.40
CA ASP A 92 13.62 11.29 -22.96
C ASP A 92 14.06 10.89 -21.54
N VAL A 93 15.24 10.27 -21.46
CA VAL A 93 15.81 9.79 -20.19
C VAL A 93 16.19 10.93 -19.25
N THR A 94 16.62 12.07 -19.78
CA THR A 94 17.03 13.22 -18.95
C THR A 94 15.83 13.86 -18.31
N GLN A 95 14.74 14.01 -19.08
CA GLN A 95 13.50 14.62 -18.61
C GLN A 95 12.55 13.62 -17.93
N GLY A 96 12.84 12.31 -18.01
CA GLY A 96 12.02 11.25 -17.42
C GLY A 96 10.59 11.21 -17.95
N ARG A 97 10.42 11.44 -19.26
CA ARG A 97 9.10 11.56 -19.91
C ARG A 97 9.11 11.01 -21.34
N TYR A 98 7.93 10.87 -21.94
CA TYR A 98 7.81 10.59 -23.37
C TYR A 98 8.45 11.72 -24.20
N SER A 99 9.11 11.36 -25.30
CA SER A 99 9.71 12.33 -26.23
C SER A 99 8.62 13.08 -27.01
N ASP A 100 8.91 14.29 -27.46
CA ASP A 100 8.00 15.07 -28.30
C ASP A 100 7.70 14.36 -29.64
N ARG A 101 8.67 13.58 -30.14
CA ARG A 101 8.53 12.74 -31.33
C ARG A 101 7.47 11.65 -31.11
N PHE A 102 7.50 10.97 -29.97
CA PHE A 102 6.51 9.97 -29.61
C PHE A 102 5.13 10.58 -29.38
N LEU A 103 5.05 11.70 -28.65
CA LEU A 103 3.79 12.42 -28.43
C LEU A 103 3.18 12.85 -29.77
N SER A 104 3.98 13.31 -30.73
CA SER A 104 3.52 13.63 -32.08
C SER A 104 2.99 12.41 -32.84
N ALA A 105 3.61 11.23 -32.66
CA ALA A 105 3.12 9.99 -33.26
C ALA A 105 1.79 9.52 -32.63
N VAL A 106 1.59 9.70 -31.32
CA VAL A 106 0.31 9.44 -30.65
C VAL A 106 -0.78 10.40 -31.19
N ALA A 107 -0.45 11.68 -31.35
CA ALA A 107 -1.39 12.68 -31.86
C ALA A 107 -1.84 12.43 -33.30
N ALA A 108 -1.02 11.75 -34.11
CA ALA A 108 -1.35 11.34 -35.47
C ALA A 108 -2.47 10.29 -35.56
N GLY A 109 -2.97 9.81 -34.41
CA GLY A 109 -4.01 8.78 -34.33
C GLY A 109 -3.47 7.37 -34.58
N TYR A 110 -4.30 6.37 -34.33
CA TYR A 110 -3.89 4.98 -34.42
C TYR A 110 -5.05 4.05 -34.76
N ALA A 111 -4.83 3.18 -35.74
CA ALA A 111 -5.69 2.02 -36.00
C ALA A 111 -4.91 0.76 -35.59
N PRO A 112 -5.35 0.02 -34.55
CA PRO A 112 -4.70 -1.21 -34.14
C PRO A 112 -4.83 -2.28 -35.23
N PRO A 113 -3.82 -3.15 -35.41
CA PRO A 113 -3.91 -4.25 -36.35
C PRO A 113 -4.98 -5.25 -35.90
N ALA A 114 -5.56 -6.02 -36.83
CA ALA A 114 -6.73 -6.87 -36.57
C ALA A 114 -6.55 -7.89 -35.42
N GLN A 115 -5.32 -8.33 -35.19
CA GLN A 115 -4.95 -9.26 -34.12
C GLN A 115 -4.91 -8.62 -32.73
N ASP A 116 -4.79 -7.29 -32.63
CA ASP A 116 -4.77 -6.59 -31.35
C ASP A 116 -6.21 -6.32 -30.90
N THR A 117 -6.71 -7.20 -30.05
CA THR A 117 -8.08 -7.12 -29.51
C THR A 117 -8.17 -6.31 -28.22
N SER A 118 -7.04 -5.80 -27.72
CA SER A 118 -6.95 -5.05 -26.46
C SER A 118 -6.87 -3.53 -26.68
N ALA A 119 -6.37 -3.10 -27.83
CA ALA A 119 -6.29 -1.70 -28.23
C ALA A 119 -7.48 -1.29 -29.08
N ALA A 120 -7.98 -0.09 -28.83
CA ALA A 120 -9.04 0.55 -29.59
C ALA A 120 -8.45 1.55 -30.60
N ARG A 121 -9.29 2.09 -31.50
CA ARG A 121 -8.87 3.14 -32.42
C ARG A 121 -8.66 4.44 -31.64
N LEU A 122 -7.58 5.15 -31.93
CA LEU A 122 -7.33 6.50 -31.44
C LEU A 122 -7.52 7.51 -32.58
N GLU A 123 -8.38 8.50 -32.37
CA GLU A 123 -8.60 9.57 -33.33
C GLU A 123 -7.40 10.53 -33.40
N VAL A 124 -7.27 11.23 -34.53
CA VAL A 124 -6.25 12.27 -34.71
C VAL A 124 -6.58 13.48 -33.82
N CYS A 125 -5.55 14.09 -33.21
CA CYS A 125 -5.65 15.38 -32.50
C CYS A 125 -4.48 16.32 -32.85
N ASN A 126 -4.52 17.54 -32.32
CA ASN A 126 -3.47 18.51 -32.51
C ASN A 126 -2.24 18.17 -31.64
N ALA A 127 -1.11 17.87 -32.28
CA ALA A 127 0.12 17.47 -31.59
C ALA A 127 0.63 18.52 -30.58
N GLN A 128 0.59 19.81 -30.93
CA GLN A 128 1.05 20.87 -30.03
C GLN A 128 0.19 20.93 -28.76
N THR A 129 -1.13 20.78 -28.91
CA THR A 129 -2.07 20.77 -27.78
C THR A 129 -1.81 19.57 -26.88
N LEU A 130 -1.60 18.38 -27.46
CA LEU A 130 -1.26 17.17 -26.70
C LEU A 130 0.04 17.34 -25.92
N ILE A 131 1.10 17.86 -26.56
CA ILE A 131 2.40 18.07 -25.91
C ILE A 131 2.29 19.08 -24.76
N GLN A 132 1.60 20.20 -24.96
CA GLN A 132 1.43 21.21 -23.91
C GLN A 132 0.63 20.66 -22.72
N ALA A 133 -0.47 19.94 -22.99
CA ALA A 133 -1.28 19.30 -21.96
C ALA A 133 -0.47 18.26 -21.16
N TYR A 134 0.36 17.46 -21.86
CA TYR A 134 1.25 16.49 -21.24
C TYR A 134 2.27 17.13 -20.30
N LEU A 135 2.92 18.22 -20.74
CA LEU A 135 3.90 18.93 -19.93
C LEU A 135 3.26 19.64 -18.73
N GLN A 136 2.03 20.14 -18.89
CA GLN A 136 1.30 20.78 -17.80
C GLN A 136 0.95 19.76 -16.70
N ASP A 137 0.45 18.58 -17.05
CA ASP A 137 0.13 17.53 -16.08
C ASP A 137 1.40 17.02 -15.38
N LEU A 138 2.51 16.85 -16.13
CA LEU A 138 3.80 16.47 -15.58
C LEU A 138 4.35 17.48 -14.55
N ASP A 139 4.23 18.78 -14.83
CA ASP A 139 4.66 19.84 -13.90
C ASP A 139 3.83 19.86 -12.61
N ILE A 140 2.53 19.52 -12.68
CA ILE A 140 1.69 19.37 -11.49
C ILE A 140 2.20 18.23 -10.60
N ASP A 141 2.45 17.05 -11.19
CA ASP A 141 2.94 15.87 -10.46
C ASP A 141 4.31 16.14 -9.83
N TYR A 142 5.23 16.78 -10.55
CA TYR A 142 6.58 17.05 -10.06
C TYR A 142 6.63 18.12 -8.99
N ARG A 143 5.76 19.13 -9.05
CA ARG A 143 5.64 20.15 -8.00
C ARG A 143 5.09 19.58 -6.70
N ALA A 144 4.14 18.65 -6.78
CA ALA A 144 3.57 18.01 -5.59
C ALA A 144 4.65 17.26 -4.79
N GLU A 145 5.64 16.68 -5.46
CA GLU A 145 6.64 15.77 -4.87
C GLU A 145 8.06 16.37 -4.81
N SER A 146 8.23 17.62 -5.26
CA SER A 146 9.51 18.34 -5.28
C SER A 146 10.65 17.55 -5.99
N LEU A 147 10.31 16.91 -7.11
CA LEU A 147 11.26 16.06 -7.85
C LEU A 147 12.32 16.87 -8.63
N PRO A 148 13.53 16.31 -8.83
CA PRO A 148 14.55 16.97 -9.65
C PRO A 148 14.11 17.03 -11.12
N GLN A 149 14.40 18.14 -11.78
CA GLN A 149 14.12 18.33 -13.22
C GLN A 149 14.97 17.42 -14.13
N ASN A 150 15.99 16.74 -13.58
CA ASN A 150 16.85 15.81 -14.31
C ASN A 150 16.77 14.41 -13.67
N LEU A 151 16.28 13.45 -14.46
CA LEU A 151 16.07 12.05 -14.08
C LEU A 151 17.05 11.09 -14.80
N ALA A 152 18.15 11.59 -15.35
CA ALA A 152 19.15 10.76 -16.03
C ALA A 152 19.77 9.66 -15.14
N TYR A 153 19.70 9.82 -13.81
CA TYR A 153 20.16 8.81 -12.84
C TYR A 153 19.20 7.62 -12.69
N LEU A 154 17.92 7.78 -13.07
CA LEU A 154 16.83 6.91 -12.64
C LEU A 154 17.00 5.47 -13.14
N ASP A 155 17.34 5.27 -14.42
CA ASP A 155 17.55 3.93 -14.98
C ASP A 155 18.66 3.18 -14.21
N LYS A 156 19.78 3.85 -13.92
CA LYS A 156 20.87 3.25 -13.13
C LYS A 156 20.41 2.90 -11.72
N ALA A 157 19.64 3.78 -11.07
CA ALA A 157 19.13 3.55 -9.73
C ALA A 157 18.16 2.36 -9.68
N LEU A 158 17.23 2.27 -10.64
CA LEU A 158 16.30 1.15 -10.79
C LEU A 158 17.06 -0.17 -10.99
N LEU A 159 18.02 -0.21 -11.91
CA LEU A 159 18.80 -1.42 -12.17
C LEU A 159 19.61 -1.86 -10.94
N THR A 160 20.23 -0.91 -10.25
CA THR A 160 20.99 -1.18 -9.02
C THR A 160 20.10 -1.80 -7.94
N LEU A 161 18.87 -1.29 -7.79
CA LEU A 161 17.89 -1.85 -6.86
C LEU A 161 17.54 -3.30 -7.23
N ILE A 162 17.10 -3.54 -8.48
CA ILE A 162 16.61 -4.84 -8.95
C ILE A 162 17.68 -5.93 -8.83
N GLU A 163 18.94 -5.63 -9.15
CA GLU A 163 20.05 -6.57 -9.02
C GLU A 163 20.29 -7.01 -7.56
N ARG A 164 19.89 -6.19 -6.59
CA ARG A 164 20.05 -6.46 -5.16
C ARG A 164 18.82 -7.11 -4.53
N LEU A 165 17.63 -6.89 -5.07
CA LEU A 165 16.37 -7.38 -4.50
C LEU A 165 16.38 -8.87 -4.12
N PRO A 166 16.90 -9.81 -4.93
CA PRO A 166 16.94 -11.23 -4.56
C PRO A 166 17.61 -11.50 -3.20
N ARG A 167 18.58 -10.68 -2.79
CA ARG A 167 19.31 -10.83 -1.52
C ARG A 167 18.49 -10.37 -0.31
N TYR A 168 17.50 -9.51 -0.54
CA TYR A 168 16.66 -8.91 0.50
C TYR A 168 15.22 -9.44 0.50
N TYR A 169 14.92 -10.42 -0.35
CA TYR A 169 13.63 -11.07 -0.39
C TYR A 169 13.45 -11.98 0.83
N ALA A 170 12.48 -11.64 1.67
CA ALA A 170 12.14 -12.33 2.91
C ALA A 170 10.76 -13.03 2.82
N SER A 171 10.24 -13.22 1.60
CA SER A 171 8.94 -13.85 1.33
C SER A 171 7.74 -13.15 1.99
N LEU A 172 7.88 -11.86 2.32
CA LEU A 172 6.80 -11.02 2.84
C LEU A 172 5.74 -10.78 1.76
N GLY A 173 4.47 -10.65 2.14
CA GLY A 173 3.35 -10.53 1.19
C GLY A 173 3.55 -9.40 0.18
N HIS A 174 3.88 -8.20 0.65
CA HIS A 174 4.07 -7.02 -0.18
C HIS A 174 5.29 -7.13 -1.12
N GLN A 175 6.37 -7.81 -0.71
CA GLN A 175 7.53 -8.05 -1.58
C GLN A 175 7.15 -8.96 -2.76
N ARG A 176 6.39 -10.02 -2.47
CA ARG A 176 5.89 -10.94 -3.50
C ARG A 176 4.95 -10.22 -4.46
N GLU A 177 4.03 -9.41 -3.93
CA GLU A 177 3.12 -8.58 -4.72
C GLU A 177 3.90 -7.62 -5.63
N ALA A 178 4.90 -6.92 -5.11
CA ALA A 178 5.78 -6.05 -5.88
C ALA A 178 6.45 -6.79 -7.04
N MET A 179 6.97 -8.00 -6.80
CA MET A 179 7.61 -8.79 -7.83
C MET A 179 6.62 -9.29 -8.88
N VAL A 180 5.42 -9.74 -8.49
CA VAL A 180 4.36 -10.17 -9.41
C VAL A 180 3.87 -9.01 -10.28
N GLU A 181 3.68 -7.82 -9.70
CA GLU A 181 3.31 -6.63 -10.45
C GLU A 181 4.42 -6.17 -11.39
N GLY A 182 5.69 -6.28 -10.96
CA GLY A 182 6.84 -6.08 -11.84
C GLY A 182 6.83 -7.04 -13.03
N VAL A 183 6.58 -8.33 -12.82
CA VAL A 183 6.41 -9.33 -13.91
C VAL A 183 5.26 -8.93 -14.83
N ARG A 184 4.12 -8.54 -14.26
CA ARG A 184 2.90 -8.18 -14.99
C ARG A 184 3.16 -7.04 -15.96
N VAL A 185 3.71 -5.93 -15.46
CA VAL A 185 3.97 -4.74 -16.28
C VAL A 185 5.12 -4.99 -17.26
N TRP A 186 6.21 -5.65 -16.81
CA TRP A 186 7.35 -5.97 -17.67
C TRP A 186 6.97 -6.86 -18.87
N ARG A 187 6.06 -7.80 -18.66
CA ARG A 187 5.54 -8.68 -19.73
C ARG A 187 4.31 -8.13 -20.41
N GLN A 188 3.92 -6.89 -20.10
CA GLN A 188 2.78 -6.20 -20.71
C GLN A 188 1.45 -6.96 -20.57
N LEU A 189 1.23 -7.55 -19.40
CA LEU A 189 0.06 -8.37 -19.07
C LEU A 189 -1.02 -7.53 -18.35
N ASP A 190 -2.28 -7.79 -18.64
CA ASP A 190 -3.38 -6.97 -18.09
C ASP A 190 -3.79 -7.36 -16.67
N THR A 191 -3.54 -8.61 -16.25
CA THR A 191 -4.01 -9.11 -14.95
C THR A 191 -2.92 -9.83 -14.14
N ARG A 192 -3.09 -9.81 -12.82
CA ARG A 192 -2.28 -10.60 -11.88
C ARG A 192 -2.29 -12.11 -12.23
N THR A 193 -3.46 -12.64 -12.58
CA THR A 193 -3.63 -14.05 -12.95
C THR A 193 -2.75 -14.42 -14.16
N THR A 194 -2.75 -13.59 -15.20
CA THR A 194 -1.88 -13.81 -16.36
C THR A 194 -0.40 -13.67 -16.03
N ALA A 195 -0.02 -12.78 -15.10
CA ALA A 195 1.36 -12.64 -14.65
C ALA A 195 1.84 -13.91 -13.94
N ILE A 196 1.05 -14.44 -13.01
CA ILE A 196 1.35 -15.70 -12.31
C ILE A 196 1.44 -16.86 -13.30
N ALA A 197 0.46 -16.99 -14.20
CA ALA A 197 0.49 -18.03 -15.22
C ALA A 197 1.76 -17.96 -16.09
N SER A 198 2.21 -16.75 -16.43
CA SER A 198 3.40 -16.55 -17.26
C SER A 198 4.70 -17.04 -16.60
N LEU A 199 4.76 -17.13 -15.27
CA LEU A 199 5.93 -17.61 -14.55
C LEU A 199 6.13 -19.13 -14.71
N ASN A 200 5.11 -19.87 -15.16
CA ASN A 200 5.14 -21.33 -15.26
C ASN A 200 5.61 -22.01 -13.97
N ALA A 201 5.21 -21.44 -12.82
CA ALA A 201 5.61 -21.89 -11.50
C ALA A 201 4.99 -23.28 -11.20
N PRO A 202 5.79 -24.32 -10.93
CA PRO A 202 5.25 -25.63 -10.61
C PRO A 202 4.59 -25.60 -9.23
N LEU A 203 3.39 -26.17 -9.14
CA LEU A 203 2.73 -26.37 -7.85
C LEU A 203 3.47 -27.47 -7.05
N PRO A 204 3.51 -27.36 -5.71
CA PRO A 204 3.99 -28.45 -4.86
C PRO A 204 3.23 -29.76 -5.13
N PRO A 205 3.87 -30.93 -5.00
CA PRO A 205 3.20 -32.22 -5.21
C PRO A 205 1.94 -32.35 -4.35
N GLY A 206 0.80 -32.67 -4.98
CA GLY A 206 -0.49 -32.83 -4.31
C GLY A 206 -1.21 -31.53 -3.93
N ALA A 207 -0.65 -30.36 -4.23
CA ALA A 207 -1.30 -29.07 -3.99
C ALA A 207 -2.20 -28.66 -5.18
N THR A 208 -3.29 -27.95 -4.88
CA THR A 208 -4.16 -27.31 -5.87
C THR A 208 -4.12 -25.80 -5.71
N LEU A 209 -4.51 -25.04 -6.74
CA LEU A 209 -4.62 -23.57 -6.67
C LEU A 209 -5.58 -23.10 -5.56
N ALA A 210 -6.52 -23.94 -5.11
CA ALA A 210 -7.45 -23.61 -4.04
C ALA A 210 -6.83 -23.76 -2.64
N THR A 211 -5.76 -24.54 -2.50
CA THR A 211 -5.19 -24.96 -1.21
C THR A 211 -3.76 -24.50 -0.99
N VAL A 212 -3.08 -24.02 -2.02
CA VAL A 212 -1.68 -23.57 -1.97
C VAL A 212 -1.64 -22.08 -1.59
N ASP A 213 -0.68 -21.70 -0.74
CA ASP A 213 -0.35 -20.29 -0.54
C ASP A 213 0.55 -19.80 -1.68
N ASP A 214 0.82 -18.50 -1.78
CA ASP A 214 1.62 -17.96 -2.88
C ASP A 214 3.13 -18.25 -2.76
N SER A 215 3.59 -19.04 -1.78
CA SER A 215 5.04 -19.31 -1.59
C SER A 215 5.67 -20.10 -2.74
N TYR A 216 4.88 -20.87 -3.50
CA TYR A 216 5.36 -21.57 -4.70
C TYR A 216 5.89 -20.61 -5.79
N LEU A 217 5.54 -19.33 -5.71
CA LEU A 217 6.00 -18.29 -6.62
C LEU A 217 7.40 -17.76 -6.27
N ASP A 218 7.88 -17.96 -5.04
CA ASP A 218 9.08 -17.30 -4.53
C ASP A 218 10.31 -17.56 -5.40
N LYS A 219 10.57 -18.83 -5.74
CA LYS A 219 11.72 -19.21 -6.57
C LYS A 219 11.61 -18.68 -8.01
N PRO A 220 10.50 -18.89 -8.76
CA PRO A 220 10.32 -18.31 -10.08
C PRO A 220 10.43 -16.78 -10.13
N LEU A 221 9.94 -16.08 -9.09
CA LEU A 221 10.07 -14.63 -8.99
C LEU A 221 11.54 -14.21 -8.83
N ILE A 222 12.29 -14.85 -7.93
CA ILE A 222 13.73 -14.59 -7.77
C ILE A 222 14.49 -14.82 -9.09
N GLU A 223 14.23 -15.93 -9.78
CA GLU A 223 14.87 -16.25 -11.06
C GLU A 223 14.53 -15.21 -12.14
N PHE A 224 13.29 -14.72 -12.16
CA PHE A 224 12.90 -13.64 -13.06
C PHE A 224 13.64 -12.34 -12.73
N MET A 225 13.69 -11.93 -11.45
CA MET A 225 14.37 -10.71 -11.01
C MET A 225 15.86 -10.72 -11.37
N GLN A 226 16.54 -11.87 -11.22
CA GLN A 226 17.95 -12.04 -11.56
C GLN A 226 18.26 -11.83 -13.06
N ARG A 227 17.25 -11.93 -13.94
CA ARG A 227 17.41 -11.78 -15.40
C ARG A 227 16.92 -10.43 -15.91
N LEU A 228 16.29 -9.61 -15.07
CA LEU A 228 15.67 -8.35 -15.49
C LEU A 228 16.68 -7.37 -16.08
N SER A 229 17.81 -7.12 -15.38
CA SER A 229 18.78 -6.12 -15.82
C SER A 229 19.40 -6.44 -17.17
N PHE A 230 19.65 -7.72 -17.46
CA PHE A 230 20.15 -8.17 -18.76
C PHE A 230 19.19 -7.91 -19.93
N ASN A 231 17.88 -7.87 -19.66
CA ASN A 231 16.84 -7.68 -20.67
C ASN A 231 16.26 -6.26 -20.67
N PHE A 232 16.87 -5.34 -19.93
CA PHE A 232 16.44 -3.95 -19.90
C PHE A 232 16.88 -3.24 -21.19
N SER A 233 15.92 -2.74 -21.94
CA SER A 233 16.11 -1.97 -23.18
C SER A 233 15.68 -0.52 -23.04
N GLY A 234 15.24 -0.10 -21.84
CA GLY A 234 14.78 1.26 -21.60
C GLY A 234 13.47 1.56 -22.33
N LEU A 235 12.56 0.59 -22.44
CA LEU A 235 11.21 0.85 -22.91
C LEU A 235 10.33 1.41 -21.77
N PRO A 236 9.30 2.22 -22.06
CA PRO A 236 8.44 2.83 -21.05
C PRO A 236 7.84 1.83 -20.06
N HIS A 237 7.28 0.72 -20.54
CA HIS A 237 6.70 -0.31 -19.66
C HIS A 237 7.72 -0.98 -18.74
N GLN A 238 8.98 -1.07 -19.15
CA GLN A 238 10.03 -1.57 -18.27
C GLN A 238 10.31 -0.56 -17.16
N ARG A 239 10.46 0.72 -17.49
CA ARG A 239 10.66 1.79 -16.48
C ARG A 239 9.50 1.87 -15.51
N GLU A 240 8.28 1.94 -16.02
CA GLU A 240 7.06 2.02 -15.20
C GLU A 240 6.85 0.73 -14.39
N GLY A 241 7.20 -0.44 -14.94
CA GLY A 241 7.17 -1.70 -14.21
C GLY A 241 8.17 -1.75 -13.05
N LEU A 242 9.40 -1.26 -13.25
CA LEU A 242 10.40 -1.18 -12.18
C LEU A 242 10.07 -0.11 -11.14
N LEU A 243 9.48 1.02 -11.55
CA LEU A 243 8.97 2.05 -10.65
C LEU A 243 7.81 1.51 -9.80
N ARG A 244 6.85 0.81 -10.43
CA ARG A 244 5.74 0.18 -9.73
C ARG A 244 6.22 -0.89 -8.76
N LEU A 245 7.18 -1.72 -9.17
CA LEU A 245 7.83 -2.68 -8.28
C LEU A 245 8.45 -1.95 -7.08
N THR A 246 9.22 -0.88 -7.33
CA THR A 246 9.88 -0.10 -6.26
C THR A 246 8.87 0.49 -5.29
N GLN A 247 7.80 1.09 -5.81
CA GLN A 247 6.69 1.66 -5.04
C GLN A 247 6.10 0.62 -4.09
N LEU A 248 5.75 -0.56 -4.61
CA LEU A 248 5.14 -1.64 -3.84
C LEU A 248 6.12 -2.27 -2.84
N TRP A 249 7.37 -2.49 -3.25
CA TRP A 249 8.42 -3.04 -2.40
C TRP A 249 8.66 -2.16 -1.18
N ARG A 250 8.63 -0.84 -1.36
CA ARG A 250 8.85 0.15 -0.30
C ARG A 250 7.55 0.63 0.38
N GLN A 251 6.39 0.13 -0.06
CA GLN A 251 5.04 0.51 0.42
C GLN A 251 4.79 2.03 0.35
N LEU A 252 5.20 2.65 -0.75
CA LEU A 252 5.14 4.10 -0.98
C LEU A 252 3.79 4.52 -1.57
N ASP A 253 3.39 5.75 -1.26
CA ASP A 253 2.11 6.31 -1.67
C ASP A 253 1.97 6.49 -3.17
N SER A 254 3.02 6.98 -3.85
CA SER A 254 2.98 7.39 -5.26
C SER A 254 4.17 6.83 -6.06
N ARG A 255 4.09 6.95 -7.39
CA ARG A 255 5.20 6.67 -8.31
C ARG A 255 6.34 7.65 -8.08
N GLU A 256 6.01 8.91 -7.83
CA GLU A 256 6.94 10.01 -7.61
C GLU A 256 7.69 9.82 -6.28
N ALA A 257 7.02 9.34 -5.24
CA ALA A 257 7.67 8.91 -4.00
C ALA A 257 8.67 7.77 -4.25
N ALA A 258 8.38 6.85 -5.18
CA ALA A 258 9.34 5.81 -5.59
C ALA A 258 10.59 6.42 -6.24
N ILE A 259 10.43 7.39 -7.14
CA ILE A 259 11.55 8.14 -7.76
C ILE A 259 12.37 8.87 -6.68
N ALA A 260 11.70 9.61 -5.78
CA ALA A 260 12.35 10.33 -4.69
C ALA A 260 13.10 9.38 -3.75
N SER A 261 12.54 8.20 -3.49
CA SER A 261 13.19 7.19 -2.63
C SER A 261 14.48 6.65 -3.27
N LEU A 262 14.51 6.47 -4.59
CA LEU A 262 15.67 5.97 -5.34
C LEU A 262 16.81 6.98 -5.40
N ALA A 263 16.51 8.28 -5.33
CA ALA A 263 17.53 9.32 -5.22
C ALA A 263 18.30 9.23 -3.89
N LYS A 264 17.64 8.76 -2.83
CA LYS A 264 18.20 8.68 -1.47
C LYS A 264 18.90 7.34 -1.21
N ASP A 265 18.27 6.25 -1.63
CA ASP A 265 18.77 4.89 -1.39
C ASP A 265 18.35 3.95 -2.52
N THR A 266 19.29 3.15 -3.02
CA THR A 266 19.06 2.10 -4.03
C THR A 266 19.20 0.69 -3.45
N SER A 267 19.21 0.54 -2.12
CA SER A 267 19.19 -0.75 -1.45
C SER A 267 17.82 -1.43 -1.59
N GLY A 268 17.83 -2.76 -1.59
CA GLY A 268 16.61 -3.57 -1.49
C GLY A 268 16.22 -3.87 -0.05
N GLU A 269 16.94 -3.33 0.93
CA GLU A 269 16.77 -3.67 2.33
C GLU A 269 15.37 -3.28 2.80
N THR A 270 14.71 -4.23 3.47
CA THR A 270 13.42 -3.95 4.11
C THR A 270 13.70 -3.32 5.45
N GLY A 271 13.31 -2.06 5.62
CA GLY A 271 13.49 -1.34 6.87
C GLY A 271 12.87 -2.10 8.06
N LEU A 272 13.54 -2.06 9.21
CA LEU A 272 13.15 -2.83 10.40
C LEU A 272 11.77 -2.44 10.95
N ARG A 273 11.20 -1.31 10.54
CA ARG A 273 9.83 -0.92 10.87
C ARG A 273 8.80 -2.02 10.57
N ILE A 274 9.07 -2.88 9.59
CA ILE A 274 8.16 -3.96 9.20
C ILE A 274 7.92 -4.98 10.33
N VAL A 275 8.86 -5.11 11.28
CA VAL A 275 8.71 -6.04 12.41
C VAL A 275 8.04 -5.41 13.62
N ASP A 276 7.77 -4.11 13.63
CA ASP A 276 7.16 -3.41 14.77
C ASP A 276 5.81 -4.03 15.19
N PRO A 277 4.88 -4.38 14.27
CA PRO A 277 3.68 -5.13 14.63
C PRO A 277 3.95 -6.44 15.37
N ALA A 278 4.97 -7.19 14.92
CA ALA A 278 5.35 -8.46 15.55
C ALA A 278 5.99 -8.25 16.92
N LEU A 279 6.83 -7.22 17.08
CA LEU A 279 7.44 -6.84 18.35
C LEU A 279 6.38 -6.45 19.38
N ILE A 280 5.41 -5.61 19.00
CA ILE A 280 4.33 -5.18 19.89
C ILE A 280 3.41 -6.36 20.26
N ALA A 281 2.99 -7.16 19.27
CA ALA A 281 2.19 -8.35 19.53
C ALA A 281 2.93 -9.38 20.39
N PHE A 282 4.24 -9.48 20.25
CA PHE A 282 5.08 -10.31 21.11
C PHE A 282 5.07 -9.78 22.56
N VAL A 283 5.41 -8.50 22.77
CA VAL A 283 5.47 -7.87 24.10
C VAL A 283 4.14 -7.96 24.82
N GLN A 284 3.02 -7.70 24.14
CA GLN A 284 1.68 -7.80 24.72
C GLN A 284 1.34 -9.22 25.22
N ARG A 285 1.90 -10.25 24.58
CA ARG A 285 1.66 -11.66 24.96
C ARG A 285 2.57 -12.16 26.07
N VAL A 286 3.78 -11.59 26.21
CA VAL A 286 4.78 -12.03 27.20
C VAL A 286 4.20 -12.18 28.62
N PRO A 287 3.43 -11.23 29.17
CA PRO A 287 2.87 -11.36 30.52
C PRO A 287 2.06 -12.63 30.75
N SER A 288 1.36 -13.14 29.74
CA SER A 288 0.54 -14.36 29.85
C SER A 288 1.37 -15.65 29.91
N PHE A 289 2.64 -15.61 29.49
CA PHE A 289 3.57 -16.75 29.49
C PHE A 289 4.72 -16.59 30.49
N TYR A 290 4.67 -15.52 31.30
CA TYR A 290 5.69 -15.23 32.28
C TYR A 290 5.51 -16.12 33.52
N GLN A 291 6.55 -16.88 33.85
CA GLN A 291 6.60 -17.82 34.98
C GLN A 291 7.60 -17.38 36.05
N GLY A 292 8.28 -16.24 35.86
CA GLY A 292 9.30 -15.79 36.81
C GLY A 292 10.51 -16.72 36.86
N VAL A 293 10.94 -17.27 35.73
CA VAL A 293 12.20 -18.04 35.65
C VAL A 293 13.38 -17.13 35.28
N GLY A 294 14.60 -17.51 35.66
CA GLY A 294 15.81 -16.68 35.52
C GLY A 294 16.05 -16.17 34.09
N GLU A 295 15.88 -17.04 33.10
CA GLU A 295 16.00 -16.69 31.67
C GLU A 295 14.99 -15.62 31.24
N GLN A 296 13.74 -15.72 31.69
CA GLN A 296 12.70 -14.74 31.38
C GLN A 296 12.99 -13.39 32.04
N ARG A 297 13.42 -13.38 33.30
CA ARG A 297 13.88 -12.17 33.98
C ARG A 297 15.04 -11.53 33.22
N HIS A 298 16.03 -12.33 32.83
CA HIS A 298 17.20 -11.85 32.09
C HIS A 298 16.81 -11.20 30.77
N ALA A 299 15.95 -11.85 29.97
CA ALA A 299 15.48 -11.33 28.70
C ALA A 299 14.78 -9.96 28.83
N ILE A 300 13.83 -9.83 29.77
CA ILE A 300 13.11 -8.57 29.96
C ILE A 300 14.01 -7.50 30.59
N THR A 301 14.92 -7.89 31.50
CA THR A 301 15.90 -6.97 32.10
C THR A 301 16.82 -6.36 31.04
N GLU A 302 17.34 -7.17 30.11
CA GLU A 302 18.18 -6.65 29.01
C GLU A 302 17.38 -5.77 28.04
N GLY A 303 16.13 -6.13 27.73
CA GLY A 303 15.24 -5.26 26.98
C GLY A 303 15.04 -3.91 27.68
N TYR A 304 14.70 -3.91 28.97
CA TYR A 304 14.55 -2.69 29.76
C TYR A 304 15.84 -1.86 29.80
N ARG A 305 17.00 -2.52 29.95
CA ARG A 305 18.31 -1.87 29.99
C ARG A 305 18.59 -1.09 28.70
N ILE A 306 18.41 -1.74 27.55
CA ILE A 306 18.64 -1.10 26.24
C ILE A 306 17.59 -0.01 26.01
N TRP A 307 16.33 -0.26 26.34
CA TRP A 307 15.25 0.73 26.22
C TRP A 307 15.58 2.04 26.96
N ASN A 308 16.17 1.94 28.16
CA ASN A 308 16.46 3.10 29.01
C ASN A 308 17.91 3.60 28.91
N LYS A 309 18.69 3.18 27.89
CA LYS A 309 20.12 3.54 27.71
C LYS A 309 21.01 3.23 28.92
N LEU A 310 20.70 2.19 29.69
CA LEU A 310 21.44 1.85 30.90
C LEU A 310 22.70 1.05 30.55
N ASP A 311 23.80 1.40 31.20
CA ASP A 311 25.15 0.90 30.91
C ASP A 311 25.42 -0.52 31.47
N SER A 312 24.74 -0.90 32.55
CA SER A 312 24.99 -2.16 33.24
C SER A 312 23.72 -2.79 33.84
N ARG A 313 23.81 -4.09 34.12
CA ARG A 313 22.77 -4.84 34.85
C ARG A 313 22.57 -4.28 36.26
N THR A 314 23.63 -3.82 36.92
CA THR A 314 23.58 -3.22 38.27
C THR A 314 22.77 -1.93 38.27
N THR A 315 23.04 -1.03 37.30
CA THR A 315 22.26 0.20 37.09
C THR A 315 20.80 -0.11 36.79
N THR A 316 20.56 -1.16 36.00
CA THR A 316 19.21 -1.61 35.64
C THR A 316 18.39 -2.06 36.84
N LEU A 317 18.95 -2.97 37.65
CA LEU A 317 18.27 -3.46 38.84
C LEU A 317 17.98 -2.32 39.82
N THR A 318 18.94 -1.42 40.02
CA THR A 318 18.77 -0.23 40.87
C THR A 318 17.64 0.66 40.36
N THR A 319 17.57 0.91 39.04
CA THR A 319 16.51 1.72 38.40
C THR A 319 15.13 1.07 38.54
N LEU A 320 15.07 -0.27 38.51
CA LEU A 320 13.86 -1.06 38.78
C LEU A 320 13.52 -1.15 40.28
N GLY A 321 14.28 -0.47 41.15
CA GLY A 321 14.07 -0.41 42.60
C GLY A 321 14.62 -1.60 43.37
N VAL A 322 15.40 -2.48 42.74
CA VAL A 322 15.95 -3.71 43.34
C VAL A 322 17.41 -3.50 43.73
N ASN A 323 17.76 -3.77 44.99
CA ASN A 323 19.15 -3.66 45.46
C ASN A 323 20.03 -4.78 44.87
N PRO A 324 21.03 -4.46 44.01
CA PRO A 324 21.87 -5.47 43.37
C PRO A 324 22.75 -6.28 44.35
N ALA A 325 23.09 -5.70 45.50
CA ALA A 325 23.94 -6.35 46.51
C ALA A 325 23.31 -7.62 47.09
N LEU A 326 21.97 -7.73 47.05
CA LEU A 326 21.24 -8.92 47.50
C LEU A 326 21.58 -10.17 46.68
N PHE A 327 22.01 -10.02 45.43
CA PHE A 327 22.42 -11.12 44.57
C PHE A 327 23.91 -11.48 44.69
N SER A 328 24.67 -10.71 45.49
CA SER A 328 26.12 -10.85 45.69
C SER A 328 26.49 -11.36 47.09
N GLY A 329 25.55 -11.36 48.04
CA GLY A 329 25.73 -11.72 49.45
C GLY A 329 24.96 -12.96 49.90
N GLY A 330 25.28 -13.49 51.08
CA GLY A 330 24.83 -14.80 51.57
C GLY A 330 23.33 -14.94 51.83
N LEU A 331 22.74 -15.94 51.15
CA LEU A 331 21.66 -16.90 51.53
C LEU A 331 20.43 -16.46 52.36
N ASP A 332 20.11 -15.19 52.55
CA ASP A 332 18.77 -14.82 53.03
C ASP A 332 17.73 -15.08 51.92
N ARG A 333 17.10 -16.26 52.01
CA ARG A 333 16.11 -16.74 51.03
C ARG A 333 14.87 -15.84 50.96
N ASP A 334 14.47 -15.24 52.08
CA ASP A 334 13.27 -14.40 52.13
C ASP A 334 13.53 -13.02 51.52
N ALA A 335 14.71 -12.45 51.76
CA ALA A 335 15.15 -11.23 51.09
C ALA A 335 15.31 -11.44 49.57
N LEU A 336 15.86 -12.58 49.14
CA LEU A 336 15.97 -12.94 47.73
C LEU A 336 14.60 -13.13 47.05
N ALA A 337 13.66 -13.79 47.73
CA ALA A 337 12.30 -13.97 47.23
C ALA A 337 11.56 -12.63 47.09
N THR A 338 11.70 -11.73 48.06
CA THR A 338 11.12 -10.39 48.03
C THR A 338 11.69 -9.56 46.88
N ALA A 339 13.02 -9.56 46.72
CA ALA A 339 13.69 -8.87 45.62
C ALA A 339 13.27 -9.41 44.25
N ALA A 340 13.09 -10.73 44.12
CA ALA A 340 12.60 -11.36 42.90
C ALA A 340 11.15 -10.95 42.58
N ALA A 341 10.25 -10.95 43.56
CA ALA A 341 8.86 -10.52 43.37
C ALA A 341 8.75 -9.05 42.97
N GLN A 342 9.59 -8.18 43.57
CA GLN A 342 9.66 -6.77 43.21
C GLN A 342 10.16 -6.60 41.76
N LEU A 343 11.21 -7.32 41.37
CA LEU A 343 11.71 -7.32 40.00
C LEU A 343 10.64 -7.77 39.01
N ASP A 344 9.94 -8.87 39.30
CA ASP A 344 8.89 -9.41 38.43
C ASP A 344 7.77 -8.40 38.19
N ARG A 345 7.32 -7.71 39.25
CA ARG A 345 6.32 -6.65 39.14
C ARG A 345 6.79 -5.52 38.25
N ALA A 346 8.01 -5.02 38.44
CA ALA A 346 8.56 -3.91 37.66
C ALA A 346 8.74 -4.29 36.18
N LEU A 347 9.22 -5.50 35.89
CA LEU A 347 9.38 -6.01 34.53
C LEU A 347 8.02 -6.16 33.82
N LEU A 348 7.00 -6.70 34.51
CA LEU A 348 5.66 -6.82 33.94
C LEU A 348 4.97 -5.47 33.75
N GLU A 349 5.18 -4.51 34.64
CA GLU A 349 4.69 -3.13 34.46
C GLU A 349 5.35 -2.45 33.25
N PHE A 350 6.65 -2.62 33.05
CA PHE A 350 7.34 -2.15 31.85
C PHE A 350 6.69 -2.73 30.58
N LEU A 351 6.55 -4.05 30.49
CA LEU A 351 5.95 -4.69 29.31
C LEU A 351 4.53 -4.22 29.00
N ARG A 352 3.71 -3.95 30.04
CA ARG A 352 2.35 -3.43 29.86
C ARG A 352 2.32 -1.99 29.32
N ARG A 353 3.35 -1.18 29.59
CA ARG A 353 3.44 0.22 29.13
C ARG A 353 3.98 0.34 27.71
N VAL A 354 4.89 -0.55 27.30
CA VAL A 354 5.54 -0.51 25.97
C VAL A 354 4.56 -0.26 24.82
N PRO A 355 3.40 -0.94 24.68
CA PRO A 355 2.47 -0.71 23.56
C PRO A 355 1.84 0.68 23.50
N THR A 356 2.00 1.50 24.54
CA THR A 356 1.51 2.88 24.60
C THR A 356 2.62 3.92 24.60
N THR A 357 3.86 3.50 24.83
CA THR A 357 5.02 4.40 24.93
C THR A 357 6.03 4.22 23.82
N TYR A 358 5.99 3.10 23.08
CA TYR A 358 6.89 2.83 21.96
C TYR A 358 6.76 3.90 20.88
N GLN A 359 7.88 4.49 20.48
CA GLN A 359 8.04 5.57 19.51
C GLN A 359 8.75 5.11 18.24
N GLU A 360 9.09 3.81 18.11
CA GLU A 360 9.70 3.23 16.91
C GLU A 360 11.06 3.81 16.54
N ASP A 361 11.76 4.40 17.50
CA ASP A 361 13.16 4.72 17.31
C ASP A 361 14.03 3.45 17.28
N ASP A 362 15.23 3.58 16.73
CA ASP A 362 16.14 2.45 16.55
C ASP A 362 16.50 1.76 17.86
N GLN A 363 16.59 2.51 18.96
CA GLN A 363 17.02 1.97 20.22
C GLN A 363 15.92 1.18 20.92
N GLU A 364 14.71 1.71 20.96
CA GLU A 364 13.55 1.00 21.50
C GLU A 364 13.30 -0.27 20.67
N ARG A 365 13.45 -0.19 19.34
CA ARG A 365 13.33 -1.36 18.47
C ARG A 365 14.40 -2.40 18.78
N GLU A 366 15.67 -2.00 18.90
CA GLU A 366 16.76 -2.91 19.27
C GLU A 366 16.56 -3.50 20.67
N ALA A 367 15.98 -2.75 21.60
CA ALA A 367 15.62 -3.26 22.92
C ALA A 367 14.61 -4.41 22.83
N LEU A 368 13.56 -4.24 22.02
CA LEU A 368 12.55 -5.27 21.82
C LEU A 368 13.09 -6.46 21.00
N ILE A 369 13.91 -6.23 19.98
CA ILE A 369 14.59 -7.29 19.22
C ILE A 369 15.48 -8.11 20.17
N ARG A 370 16.28 -7.47 21.02
CA ARG A 370 17.12 -8.17 21.98
C ARG A 370 16.31 -8.97 23.00
N LEU A 371 15.19 -8.42 23.46
CA LEU A 371 14.26 -9.11 24.34
C LEU A 371 13.72 -10.39 23.66
N VAL A 372 13.26 -10.31 22.40
CA VAL A 372 12.81 -11.46 21.62
C VAL A 372 13.93 -12.48 21.44
N GLN A 373 15.14 -12.04 21.10
CA GLN A 373 16.30 -12.90 20.90
C GLN A 373 16.55 -13.77 22.13
N LEU A 374 16.63 -13.14 23.31
CA LEU A 374 16.90 -13.84 24.57
C LEU A 374 15.73 -14.72 24.97
N TRP A 375 14.49 -14.22 24.84
CA TRP A 375 13.29 -14.97 25.19
C TRP A 375 13.12 -16.24 24.35
N ARG A 376 13.42 -16.17 23.04
CA ARG A 376 13.36 -17.31 22.11
C ARG A 376 14.66 -18.11 22.03
N LYS A 377 15.71 -17.69 22.74
CA LYS A 377 17.06 -18.30 22.72
C LYS A 377 17.66 -18.38 21.31
N LEU A 378 17.50 -17.31 20.53
CA LEU A 378 17.99 -17.25 19.16
C LEU A 378 19.48 -16.91 19.12
N PRO A 379 20.25 -17.55 18.20
CA PRO A 379 21.71 -17.49 18.22
C PRO A 379 22.27 -16.12 17.82
N SER A 380 21.52 -15.32 17.08
CA SER A 380 21.97 -14.01 16.57
C SER A 380 20.82 -13.03 16.39
N ARG A 381 21.18 -11.75 16.22
CA ARG A 381 20.23 -10.69 15.83
C ARG A 381 19.58 -11.00 14.49
N GLU A 382 20.36 -11.49 13.52
CA GLU A 382 19.84 -11.87 12.19
C GLU A 382 18.79 -12.98 12.28
N ALA A 383 19.06 -14.05 13.04
CA ALA A 383 18.09 -15.11 13.28
C ALA A 383 16.81 -14.59 13.97
N THR A 384 16.96 -13.56 14.80
CA THR A 384 15.82 -12.90 15.47
C THR A 384 14.95 -12.13 14.49
N ILE A 385 15.56 -11.37 13.58
CA ILE A 385 14.82 -10.64 12.53
C ILE A 385 14.09 -11.63 11.61
N GLN A 386 14.73 -12.74 11.22
CA GLN A 386 14.06 -13.78 10.42
C GLN A 386 12.87 -14.39 11.15
N SER A 387 13.02 -14.68 12.46
CA SER A 387 11.93 -15.17 13.30
C SER A 387 10.77 -14.16 13.42
N LEU A 388 11.07 -12.86 13.40
CA LEU A 388 10.05 -11.80 13.39
C LEU A 388 9.38 -11.64 12.01
N PHE A 389 10.10 -11.84 10.90
CA PHE A 389 9.47 -11.89 9.58
C PHE A 389 8.48 -13.06 9.47
N GLU A 390 8.78 -14.21 10.09
CA GLU A 390 7.80 -15.29 10.23
C GLU A 390 6.57 -14.89 11.03
N ASP A 391 6.73 -14.13 12.12
CA ASP A 391 5.58 -13.59 12.87
C ASP A 391 4.73 -12.66 12.02
N VAL A 392 5.35 -11.74 11.28
CA VAL A 392 4.64 -10.83 10.37
C VAL A 392 3.86 -11.62 9.32
N ARG A 393 4.48 -12.62 8.67
CA ARG A 393 3.78 -13.50 7.71
C ARG A 393 2.61 -14.26 8.34
N ARG A 394 2.78 -14.77 9.56
CA ARG A 394 1.66 -15.39 10.31
C ARG A 394 0.55 -14.38 10.57
N MET A 395 0.88 -13.13 10.89
CA MET A 395 -0.10 -12.06 11.13
C MET A 395 -0.82 -11.61 9.85
N GLU A 396 -0.14 -11.59 8.70
CA GLU A 396 -0.69 -11.37 7.36
C GLU A 396 -1.74 -12.45 7.02
N GLN A 397 -1.39 -13.72 7.25
CA GLN A 397 -2.20 -14.87 6.87
C GLN A 397 -3.29 -15.24 7.89
N ALA A 398 -3.24 -14.71 9.12
CA ALA A 398 -4.18 -15.03 10.18
C ALA A 398 -5.62 -14.73 9.74
N ARG A 399 -6.32 -15.77 9.27
CA ARG A 399 -7.76 -15.78 8.98
C ARG A 399 -8.56 -15.77 10.29
N ARG A 400 -9.72 -15.14 10.25
CA ARG A 400 -10.69 -14.95 11.35
C ARG A 400 -11.28 -16.25 11.93
N ASP A 401 -11.15 -17.40 11.27
CA ASP A 401 -12.19 -18.45 11.37
C ASP A 401 -11.97 -19.53 12.44
N ALA A 402 -11.13 -19.31 13.46
CA ALA A 402 -10.97 -20.29 14.54
C ALA A 402 -11.91 -20.07 15.74
N ILE A 403 -12.65 -18.96 15.80
CA ILE A 403 -13.72 -18.77 16.79
C ILE A 403 -14.86 -17.97 16.13
N GLU A 404 -15.98 -18.64 15.86
CA GLU A 404 -17.28 -17.97 15.71
C GLU A 404 -17.62 -17.30 17.04
N ILE A 405 -17.21 -16.05 17.21
CA ILE A 405 -17.78 -15.20 18.24
C ILE A 405 -19.20 -14.85 17.76
N PRO A 406 -20.26 -15.06 18.58
CA PRO A 406 -21.61 -14.68 18.19
C PRO A 406 -21.60 -13.21 17.80
N LYS A 407 -21.98 -12.93 16.55
CA LYS A 407 -22.12 -11.56 16.05
C LYS A 407 -23.06 -10.82 17.00
N PRO A 408 -22.73 -9.60 17.46
CA PRO A 408 -23.67 -8.79 18.21
C PRO A 408 -24.98 -8.71 17.41
N GLN A 409 -26.12 -8.93 18.07
CA GLN A 409 -27.42 -8.83 17.41
C GLN A 409 -27.51 -7.47 16.70
N PRO A 410 -27.75 -7.45 15.38
CA PRO A 410 -27.85 -6.19 14.67
C PRO A 410 -29.00 -5.39 15.25
N MET A 411 -28.75 -4.11 15.56
CA MET A 411 -29.83 -3.14 15.68
C MET A 411 -30.63 -3.21 14.37
N THR A 412 -31.95 -3.35 14.47
CA THR A 412 -32.86 -3.37 13.32
C THR A 412 -32.83 -2.02 12.62
N LEU A 413 -31.92 -1.90 11.64
CA LEU A 413 -31.84 -0.76 10.73
C LEU A 413 -32.95 -0.88 9.66
N PRO A 414 -33.40 0.24 9.07
CA PRO A 414 -34.39 0.24 7.98
C PRO A 414 -33.94 -0.62 6.79
N SER A 415 -34.91 -1.09 5.99
CA SER A 415 -34.67 -1.93 4.82
C SER A 415 -33.82 -1.20 3.77
N ARG A 416 -32.55 -1.59 3.64
CA ARG A 416 -31.64 -1.05 2.62
C ARG A 416 -32.02 -1.54 1.21
N PRO A 417 -31.78 -0.75 0.14
CA PRO A 417 -31.87 -1.23 -1.23
C PRO A 417 -30.78 -2.28 -1.52
N SER A 418 -30.99 -3.08 -2.58
CA SER A 418 -29.98 -4.06 -3.04
C SER A 418 -28.74 -3.38 -3.62
N VAL A 419 -28.91 -2.21 -4.24
CA VAL A 419 -27.87 -1.39 -4.87
C VAL A 419 -28.05 0.07 -4.44
N TRP A 420 -26.95 0.71 -4.06
CA TRP A 420 -26.93 2.15 -3.77
C TRP A 420 -26.68 2.94 -5.06
N THR A 421 -27.40 4.04 -5.19
CA THR A 421 -27.21 5.06 -6.22
C THR A 421 -27.17 6.43 -5.55
N PRO A 422 -26.61 7.47 -6.19
CA PRO A 422 -26.63 8.83 -5.63
C PRO A 422 -28.03 9.29 -5.20
N ASP A 423 -29.08 8.84 -5.90
CA ASP A 423 -30.47 9.27 -5.69
C ASP A 423 -31.23 8.48 -4.61
N ASN A 424 -30.68 7.36 -4.11
CA ASN A 424 -31.40 6.47 -3.19
C ASN A 424 -30.76 6.32 -1.80
N ILE A 425 -29.74 7.13 -1.49
CA ILE A 425 -29.01 7.09 -0.22
C ILE A 425 -29.92 7.39 0.96
N GLN A 426 -29.85 6.52 1.96
CA GLN A 426 -30.58 6.64 3.23
C GLN A 426 -29.57 6.81 4.36
N LEU A 427 -29.52 8.00 4.97
CA LEU A 427 -28.47 8.37 5.93
C LEU A 427 -28.32 7.37 7.09
N TYR A 428 -29.42 6.88 7.65
CA TYR A 428 -29.40 5.97 8.80
C TYR A 428 -29.32 4.48 8.43
N ALA A 429 -29.31 4.14 7.14
CA ALA A 429 -29.15 2.76 6.70
C ALA A 429 -27.66 2.36 6.71
N SER A 430 -27.40 1.09 6.97
CA SER A 430 -26.05 0.55 6.85
C SER A 430 -25.62 0.53 5.39
N ILE A 431 -24.36 0.90 5.13
CA ILE A 431 -23.81 0.91 3.77
C ILE A 431 -23.77 -0.53 3.22
N ILE A 432 -23.34 -1.49 4.03
CA ILE A 432 -23.25 -2.91 3.69
C ILE A 432 -24.26 -3.75 4.51
N PRO A 433 -24.63 -4.96 4.05
CA PRO A 433 -25.48 -5.86 4.84
C PRO A 433 -24.87 -6.18 6.20
N ASN A 434 -25.66 -6.02 7.28
CA ASN A 434 -25.22 -6.25 8.66
C ASN A 434 -23.96 -5.45 9.06
N GLY A 435 -23.70 -4.33 8.39
CA GLY A 435 -22.57 -3.45 8.66
C GLY A 435 -22.82 -2.51 9.82
N SER A 436 -21.75 -2.06 10.45
CA SER A 436 -21.76 -1.08 11.53
C SER A 436 -21.62 0.37 11.06
N PHE A 437 -21.34 0.59 9.77
CA PHE A 437 -21.16 1.92 9.18
C PHE A 437 -22.40 2.36 8.41
N SER A 438 -22.78 3.63 8.59
CA SER A 438 -23.95 4.27 8.01
C SER A 438 -23.59 5.31 6.95
N TRP A 439 -24.55 5.63 6.08
CA TRP A 439 -24.38 6.73 5.13
C TRP A 439 -24.24 8.10 5.80
N ALA A 440 -24.81 8.28 7.00
CA ALA A 440 -24.64 9.49 7.80
C ALA A 440 -23.16 9.72 8.14
N GLU A 441 -22.43 8.67 8.51
CA GLU A 441 -20.98 8.77 8.76
C GLU A 441 -20.22 9.05 7.46
N ALA A 442 -20.53 8.32 6.38
CA ALA A 442 -19.83 8.48 5.10
C ALA A 442 -20.01 9.87 4.46
N THR A 443 -21.16 10.51 4.70
CA THR A 443 -21.55 11.79 4.08
C THR A 443 -21.53 12.97 5.05
N HIS A 444 -20.97 12.79 6.25
CA HIS A 444 -20.95 13.82 7.29
C HIS A 444 -22.35 14.40 7.57
N GLY A 445 -23.29 13.53 7.94
CA GLY A 445 -24.69 13.86 8.22
C GLY A 445 -25.49 14.29 6.99
N GLY A 446 -25.10 13.87 5.79
CA GLY A 446 -25.73 14.24 4.53
C GLY A 446 -25.24 15.57 3.93
N THR A 447 -24.26 16.23 4.54
CA THR A 447 -23.70 17.48 4.01
C THR A 447 -22.70 17.27 2.86
N ARG A 448 -22.22 16.03 2.69
CA ARG A 448 -21.24 15.61 1.69
C ARG A 448 -21.82 14.42 0.92
N MET A 449 -22.88 14.66 0.16
CA MET A 449 -23.49 13.61 -0.65
C MET A 449 -22.56 13.24 -1.81
N PRO A 450 -22.39 11.93 -2.11
CA PRO A 450 -21.57 11.51 -3.24
C PRO A 450 -22.22 12.01 -4.53
N PRO A 451 -21.46 12.64 -5.43
CA PRO A 451 -22.02 13.23 -6.63
C PRO A 451 -22.44 12.15 -7.63
N ASP A 452 -21.69 11.05 -7.73
CA ASP A 452 -21.83 10.06 -8.78
C ASP A 452 -21.77 8.63 -8.25
N GLN A 453 -22.11 7.68 -9.13
CA GLN A 453 -22.07 6.26 -8.80
C GLN A 453 -20.65 5.78 -8.46
N TYR A 454 -19.64 6.41 -9.04
CA TYR A 454 -18.25 6.02 -8.82
C TYR A 454 -17.82 6.24 -7.36
N THR A 455 -18.17 7.39 -6.77
CA THR A 455 -17.96 7.67 -5.35
C THR A 455 -18.86 6.81 -4.46
N VAL A 456 -20.10 6.50 -4.87
CA VAL A 456 -20.96 5.55 -4.13
C VAL A 456 -20.29 4.18 -4.04
N ASP A 457 -19.79 3.65 -5.15
CA ASP A 457 -19.13 2.35 -5.20
C ASP A 457 -17.81 2.37 -4.39
N ALA A 458 -17.09 3.50 -4.41
CA ALA A 458 -15.90 3.72 -3.59
C ALA A 458 -16.19 3.64 -2.08
N ILE A 459 -17.24 4.31 -1.63
CA ILE A 459 -17.73 4.25 -0.24
C ILE A 459 -18.12 2.82 0.14
N VAL A 460 -18.84 2.11 -0.74
CA VAL A 460 -19.22 0.70 -0.48
C VAL A 460 -17.98 -0.21 -0.39
N ARG A 461 -16.97 -0.01 -1.23
CA ARG A 461 -15.71 -0.78 -1.17
C ARG A 461 -14.99 -0.59 0.16
N ILE A 462 -14.73 0.65 0.57
CA ILE A 462 -14.03 0.90 1.84
C ILE A 462 -14.90 0.47 3.04
N ALA A 463 -16.24 0.58 2.99
CA ALA A 463 -17.10 0.10 4.06
C ALA A 463 -16.95 -1.42 4.30
N ASN A 464 -16.85 -2.22 3.23
CA ASN A 464 -16.61 -3.67 3.34
C ASN A 464 -15.26 -3.99 3.98
N LEU A 465 -14.19 -3.27 3.62
CA LEU A 465 -12.86 -3.48 4.20
C LEU A 465 -12.77 -2.94 5.63
N ALA A 466 -13.33 -1.76 5.90
CA ALA A 466 -13.36 -1.14 7.21
C ALA A 466 -14.16 -1.99 8.20
N GLN A 467 -15.23 -2.66 7.78
CA GLN A 467 -15.93 -3.63 8.64
C GLN A 467 -14.99 -4.77 9.03
N GLN A 468 -14.16 -5.23 8.08
CA GLN A 468 -13.17 -6.26 8.36
C GLN A 468 -12.07 -5.78 9.33
N ALA A 469 -11.63 -4.53 9.23
CA ALA A 469 -10.74 -3.94 10.22
C ALA A 469 -11.41 -3.80 11.59
N ARG A 470 -12.67 -3.34 11.63
CA ARG A 470 -13.45 -3.15 12.85
C ARG A 470 -13.61 -4.43 13.64
N ASP A 471 -14.03 -5.54 13.03
CA ASP A 471 -14.17 -6.79 13.79
C ASP A 471 -12.81 -7.39 14.19
N ARG A 472 -11.72 -7.06 13.48
CA ARG A 472 -10.36 -7.48 13.88
C ARG A 472 -9.88 -6.71 15.12
N ILE A 473 -10.15 -5.42 15.18
CA ILE A 473 -9.84 -4.58 16.36
C ILE A 473 -10.75 -4.91 17.54
N GLY A 474 -11.98 -5.33 17.27
CA GLY A 474 -12.97 -5.68 18.31
C GLY A 474 -13.51 -4.47 19.06
N ARG A 475 -13.35 -3.25 18.51
CA ARG A 475 -13.87 -1.99 19.07
C ARG A 475 -14.66 -1.21 18.01
N PRO A 476 -15.65 -0.40 18.41
CA PRO A 476 -16.30 0.55 17.51
C PRO A 476 -15.29 1.51 16.88
N PHE A 477 -15.48 1.81 15.60
CA PHE A 477 -14.73 2.86 14.90
C PHE A 477 -15.58 4.12 14.94
N HIS A 478 -15.06 5.19 15.54
CA HIS A 478 -15.70 6.50 15.53
C HIS A 478 -15.19 7.29 14.33
N VAL A 479 -15.97 7.31 13.25
CA VAL A 479 -15.58 7.95 11.99
C VAL A 479 -15.62 9.47 12.17
N THR A 480 -14.48 10.11 11.88
CA THR A 480 -14.33 11.58 11.92
C THR A 480 -14.41 12.19 10.53
N SER A 481 -13.92 11.48 9.51
CA SER A 481 -13.93 11.91 8.11
C SER A 481 -14.03 10.70 7.19
N TRP A 482 -14.76 10.86 6.09
CA TRP A 482 -14.92 9.85 5.05
C TRP A 482 -14.93 10.56 3.68
N TYR A 483 -16.05 10.68 2.99
CA TYR A 483 -16.06 11.41 1.72
C TYR A 483 -15.83 12.92 1.96
N ARG A 484 -14.87 13.50 1.22
CA ARG A 484 -14.59 14.93 1.21
C ARG A 484 -14.70 15.45 -0.23
N PRO A 485 -15.72 16.26 -0.55
CA PRO A 485 -15.76 16.95 -1.83
C PRO A 485 -14.46 17.76 -2.06
N PRO A 486 -13.97 17.90 -3.31
CA PRO A 486 -12.67 18.51 -3.61
C PRO A 486 -12.46 19.88 -2.94
N GLU A 487 -13.47 20.74 -2.96
CA GLU A 487 -13.44 22.07 -2.36
C GLU A 487 -13.36 22.03 -0.83
N ILE A 488 -13.90 20.99 -0.19
CA ILE A 488 -13.73 20.77 1.25
C ILE A 488 -12.32 20.27 1.52
N ASN A 489 -11.83 19.30 0.74
CA ASN A 489 -10.49 18.74 0.87
C ASN A 489 -9.41 19.84 0.76
N ALA A 490 -9.51 20.71 -0.24
CA ALA A 490 -8.60 21.84 -0.41
C ALA A 490 -8.60 22.81 0.78
N ARG A 491 -9.79 23.14 1.32
CA ARG A 491 -9.92 24.05 2.48
C ARG A 491 -9.30 23.51 3.75
N VAL A 492 -9.29 22.19 3.94
CA VAL A 492 -8.66 21.55 5.11
C VAL A 492 -7.18 21.20 4.87
N GLY A 493 -6.60 21.65 3.76
CA GLY A 493 -5.21 21.37 3.41
C GLY A 493 -4.95 19.91 3.04
N GLY A 494 -5.97 19.18 2.59
CA GLY A 494 -5.82 17.81 2.12
C GLY A 494 -4.99 17.74 0.83
N ALA A 495 -4.26 16.65 0.64
CA ALA A 495 -3.53 16.39 -0.60
C ALA A 495 -4.48 16.35 -1.81
N SER A 496 -4.01 16.79 -2.98
CA SER A 496 -4.76 16.74 -4.24
C SER A 496 -5.16 15.32 -4.63
N GLU A 497 -4.32 14.33 -4.30
CA GLU A 497 -4.59 12.91 -4.56
C GLU A 497 -5.25 12.18 -3.36
N SER A 498 -5.91 12.93 -2.48
CA SER A 498 -6.52 12.34 -1.29
C SER A 498 -7.62 11.35 -1.66
N ARG A 499 -7.51 10.14 -1.12
CA ARG A 499 -8.50 9.06 -1.23
C ARG A 499 -9.89 9.44 -0.71
N HIS A 500 -9.96 10.42 0.21
CA HIS A 500 -11.22 10.98 0.67
C HIS A 500 -12.04 11.67 -0.44
N ILE A 501 -11.37 12.19 -1.48
CA ILE A 501 -12.03 12.82 -2.65
C ILE A 501 -12.67 11.77 -3.55
N VAL A 502 -12.11 10.57 -3.60
CA VAL A 502 -12.69 9.42 -4.30
C VAL A 502 -13.84 8.81 -3.49
N GLY A 503 -13.75 8.86 -2.16
CA GLY A 503 -14.74 8.31 -1.21
C GLY A 503 -14.33 6.96 -0.63
N ASP A 504 -13.13 6.48 -0.93
CA ASP A 504 -12.66 5.17 -0.48
C ASP A 504 -11.69 5.22 0.71
N ALA A 505 -11.76 6.29 1.51
CA ALA A 505 -10.96 6.44 2.73
C ALA A 505 -11.78 6.88 3.94
N ILE A 506 -11.30 6.48 5.11
CA ILE A 506 -11.84 6.85 6.42
C ILE A 506 -10.73 7.29 7.37
N ASP A 507 -11.01 8.34 8.13
CA ASP A 507 -10.25 8.73 9.32
C ASP A 507 -11.12 8.46 10.54
N PHE A 508 -10.59 7.75 11.54
CA PHE A 508 -11.36 7.29 12.69
C PHE A 508 -10.50 7.16 13.94
N TYR A 509 -11.15 7.04 15.10
CA TYR A 509 -10.49 6.65 16.34
C TYR A 509 -11.26 5.51 17.02
N CYS A 510 -10.58 4.81 17.93
CA CYS A 510 -11.16 3.75 18.76
C CYS A 510 -10.93 4.10 20.22
N ASP A 511 -11.98 4.06 21.04
CA ASP A 511 -11.85 4.37 22.47
C ASP A 511 -10.80 3.49 23.14
N GLY A 512 -9.87 4.13 23.86
CA GLY A 512 -8.80 3.45 24.60
C GLY A 512 -7.68 2.86 23.73
N LEU A 513 -7.59 3.20 22.45
CA LEU A 513 -6.45 2.87 21.58
C LEU A 513 -5.80 4.12 21.00
N THR A 514 -4.48 4.15 20.92
CA THR A 514 -3.74 5.17 20.16
C THR A 514 -3.74 4.84 18.66
N GLY A 515 -3.44 5.85 17.82
CA GLY A 515 -3.23 5.68 16.39
C GLY A 515 -2.13 4.66 16.08
N ASP A 516 -1.07 4.61 16.89
CA ASP A 516 -0.01 3.60 16.79
C ASP A 516 -0.51 2.19 17.03
N GLN A 517 -1.33 1.99 18.06
CA GLN A 517 -1.90 0.68 18.36
C GLN A 517 -2.84 0.20 17.25
N ILE A 518 -3.66 1.12 16.71
CA ILE A 518 -4.50 0.84 15.54
C ILE A 518 -3.62 0.46 14.35
N TYR A 519 -2.57 1.25 14.08
CA TYR A 519 -1.65 1.04 12.97
C TYR A 519 -0.96 -0.32 13.08
N TRP A 520 -0.30 -0.64 14.19
CA TRP A 520 0.40 -1.92 14.37
C TRP A 520 -0.57 -3.12 14.33
N ALA A 521 -1.79 -2.98 14.83
CA ALA A 521 -2.77 -4.06 14.80
C ALA A 521 -3.29 -4.38 13.38
N LEU A 522 -3.38 -3.35 12.53
CA LEU A 522 -3.92 -3.48 11.17
C LEU A 522 -2.83 -3.64 10.10
N ASP A 523 -1.63 -3.11 10.30
CA ASP A 523 -0.58 -3.05 9.28
C ASP A 523 -0.31 -4.40 8.61
N PRO A 524 -0.05 -5.49 9.34
CA PRO A 524 0.22 -6.78 8.69
C PRO A 524 -0.91 -7.26 7.79
N TRP A 525 -2.15 -6.87 8.04
CA TRP A 525 -3.29 -7.42 7.31
C TRP A 525 -3.90 -6.46 6.28
N TRP A 526 -3.86 -5.15 6.52
CA TRP A 526 -4.59 -4.17 5.72
C TRP A 526 -4.08 -4.11 4.26
N PRO A 527 -4.93 -4.34 3.25
CA PRO A 527 -4.48 -4.43 1.87
C PRO A 527 -4.29 -3.07 1.17
N GLY A 528 -4.98 -2.03 1.63
CA GLY A 528 -4.92 -0.68 1.03
C GLY A 528 -3.95 0.26 1.76
N GLY A 529 -4.20 1.56 1.70
CA GLY A 529 -3.39 2.53 2.44
C GLY A 529 -3.75 2.57 3.93
N LEU A 530 -2.73 2.67 4.78
CA LEU A 530 -2.85 2.75 6.23
C LEU A 530 -1.91 3.83 6.73
N GLY A 531 -2.46 4.75 7.52
CA GLY A 531 -1.72 5.89 8.05
C GLY A 531 -2.03 6.18 9.51
N ARG A 532 -1.12 6.93 10.13
CA ARG A 532 -1.25 7.50 11.48
C ARG A 532 -0.53 8.84 11.57
N TYR A 533 -0.86 9.61 12.60
CA TYR A 533 -0.45 11.01 12.72
C TYR A 533 0.07 11.37 14.12
N ILE A 534 1.25 11.96 14.19
CA ILE A 534 1.88 12.46 15.43
C ILE A 534 1.04 13.58 16.03
N GLN A 535 0.55 14.50 15.20
CA GLN A 535 -0.30 15.62 15.65
C GLN A 535 -1.69 15.18 16.11
N TYR A 536 -2.16 14.01 15.65
CA TYR A 536 -3.46 13.43 16.03
C TYR A 536 -3.25 12.01 16.55
N PRO A 537 -2.71 11.85 17.79
CA PRO A 537 -2.17 10.58 18.30
C PRO A 537 -3.18 9.46 18.51
N TYR A 538 -4.48 9.73 18.31
CA TYR A 538 -5.57 8.74 18.40
C TYR A 538 -6.22 8.43 17.03
N LEU A 539 -5.82 9.15 15.99
CA LEU A 539 -6.42 9.06 14.66
C LEU A 539 -5.70 7.98 13.83
N GLY A 540 -6.48 7.04 13.31
CA GLY A 540 -6.06 6.11 12.27
C GLY A 540 -6.67 6.49 10.92
N HIS A 541 -5.92 6.23 9.85
CA HIS A 541 -6.39 6.36 8.46
C HIS A 541 -6.45 5.00 7.78
N LEU A 542 -7.52 4.73 7.04
CA LEU A 542 -7.63 3.58 6.15
C LEU A 542 -8.15 4.03 4.79
N ASP A 543 -7.57 3.52 3.72
CA ASP A 543 -8.14 3.61 2.38
C ASP A 543 -8.13 2.28 1.63
N ALA A 544 -8.98 2.17 0.62
CA ALA A 544 -9.19 0.96 -0.18
C ALA A 544 -8.45 0.97 -1.52
N ARG A 545 -7.33 1.72 -1.63
CA ARG A 545 -6.49 1.63 -2.83
C ARG A 545 -6.02 0.19 -3.04
N SER A 546 -5.76 -0.20 -4.28
CA SER A 546 -5.50 -1.60 -4.66
C SER A 546 -4.11 -2.12 -4.29
N TYR A 547 -3.37 -1.41 -3.43
CA TYR A 547 -2.02 -1.76 -3.00
C TYR A 547 -1.72 -1.18 -1.62
N ARG A 548 -0.74 -1.79 -0.94
CA ARG A 548 -0.30 -1.34 0.37
C ARG A 548 0.52 -0.06 0.27
N ALA A 549 0.06 0.98 0.96
CA ALA A 549 0.80 2.21 1.18
C ALA A 549 0.83 2.55 2.66
N ARG A 550 1.99 3.00 3.17
CA ARG A 550 2.24 3.17 4.60
C ARG A 550 2.93 4.49 4.88
N TRP A 551 2.27 5.34 5.66
CA TRP A 551 2.82 6.63 6.07
C TRP A 551 2.61 6.92 7.55
N THR A 552 3.53 7.71 8.10
CA THR A 552 3.60 8.07 9.51
C THR A 552 4.03 9.53 9.55
N ASN A 553 3.08 10.44 9.82
CA ASN A 553 3.28 11.88 9.61
C ASN A 553 3.09 12.71 10.87
#